data_AF-A0A354A3I1-F1
#
_entry.id   AF-A0A354A3I1-F1
#
_cell.length_a   1.000
_cell.length_b   1.000
_cell.length_c   1.000
_cell.angle_alpha   90.00
_cell.angle_beta   90.00
_cell.angle_gamma   90.00
#
_symmetry.space_group_name_H-M   'P 1'
#
loop_
_entity.id
_entity.type
_entity.pdbx_description
1 polymer ?
#
loop_
_entity_poly.entity_id
_entity_poly.type
_entity_poly.pdbx_seq_one_letter_code
_entity_poly.pdbx_strand_id
1 'polypeptide(L)'
;EASFFMDQFRASDAMDRTVLFINHADDPSIERILTPRAALTVAEYLAFTHHRHVLIILTDMTNYCEALREISAASEEVPGRRGYPGYMYSDLASLYERAGRIKQQPGSVTLLPVATMPEDDITHPIPDLTGYITEGQIVLSRELHQKGIFPPVDVLPSLSRLMQRGIGKGHTREDHRRISNQLYTYYARGRDLRRLETIVGKEGMSEKDRLMLDFADLFEREFVNQETGRRDINITLDIGINLLKRFDLEK
;
A
#
# COMPACT_ATOMS: atom_id res chain seq x y z
N GLU A 1 8.35 -2.42 -18.27
CA GLU A 1 8.26 -1.83 -16.91
C GLU A 1 9.54 -1.11 -16.49
N ALA A 2 10.72 -1.77 -16.50
CA ALA A 2 11.99 -1.12 -16.15
C ALA A 2 12.26 0.19 -16.90
N SER A 3 12.02 0.25 -18.23
CA SER A 3 12.13 1.50 -18.99
C SER A 3 11.22 2.60 -18.46
N PHE A 4 9.96 2.28 -18.14
CA PHE A 4 9.02 3.27 -17.60
C PHE A 4 9.55 3.89 -16.30
N PHE A 5 10.05 3.08 -15.37
CA PHE A 5 10.64 3.62 -14.13
C PHE A 5 11.88 4.48 -14.41
N MET A 6 12.80 4.02 -15.27
CA MET A 6 13.97 4.81 -15.63
C MET A 6 13.61 6.13 -16.28
N ASP A 7 12.64 6.12 -17.20
CA ASP A 7 12.19 7.31 -17.92
C ASP A 7 11.49 8.28 -16.97
N GLN A 8 10.68 7.80 -16.02
CA GLN A 8 10.06 8.60 -14.96
C GLN A 8 11.10 9.18 -13.99
N PHE A 9 12.10 8.40 -13.58
CA PHE A 9 13.16 8.88 -12.71
C PHE A 9 14.08 9.89 -13.41
N ARG A 10 14.32 9.75 -14.71
CA ARG A 10 15.08 10.72 -15.51
C ARG A 10 14.29 11.98 -15.82
N ALA A 11 12.99 11.86 -16.06
CA ALA A 11 12.10 12.99 -16.28
C ALA A 11 11.81 13.79 -15.01
N SER A 12 12.16 13.24 -13.84
CA SER A 12 12.07 13.92 -12.55
C SER A 12 13.47 14.27 -12.02
N ASP A 13 13.56 15.26 -11.14
CA ASP A 13 14.80 15.56 -10.38
C ASP A 13 15.09 14.50 -9.29
N ALA A 14 14.55 13.28 -9.42
CA ALA A 14 14.70 12.21 -8.46
C ALA A 14 15.95 11.36 -8.71
N MET A 15 16.46 11.32 -9.96
CA MET A 15 17.58 10.42 -10.31
C MET A 15 18.83 10.65 -9.45
N ASP A 16 19.17 11.91 -9.16
CA ASP A 16 20.38 12.27 -8.39
C ASP A 16 20.36 11.77 -6.94
N ARG A 17 19.20 11.35 -6.44
CA ARG A 17 18.99 10.86 -5.06
C ARG A 17 18.45 9.43 -5.02
N THR A 18 18.49 8.71 -6.14
CA THR A 18 17.93 7.36 -6.26
C THR A 18 19.01 6.37 -6.66
N VAL A 19 19.03 5.22 -5.98
CA VAL A 19 19.84 4.06 -6.37
C VAL A 19 18.87 3.00 -6.90
N LEU A 20 19.14 2.48 -8.10
CA LEU A 20 18.30 1.47 -8.75
C LEU A 20 19.04 0.13 -8.82
N PHE A 21 18.36 -0.92 -8.39
CA PHE A 21 18.74 -2.31 -8.65
C PHE A 21 17.69 -2.88 -9.59
N ILE A 22 18.09 -3.28 -10.79
CA ILE A 22 17.18 -3.75 -11.83
C ILE A 22 17.53 -5.21 -12.12
N ASN A 23 16.54 -6.07 -11.99
CA ASN A 23 16.56 -7.44 -12.48
C ASN A 23 15.38 -7.60 -13.45
N HIS A 24 15.65 -8.00 -14.67
CA HIS A 24 14.69 -8.19 -15.74
C HIS A 24 14.03 -9.57 -15.68
N ALA A 25 12.92 -9.74 -16.39
CA ALA A 25 12.18 -11.00 -16.40
C ALA A 25 12.95 -12.14 -17.11
N ASP A 26 13.89 -11.81 -17.98
CA ASP A 26 14.81 -12.71 -18.67
C ASP A 26 16.11 -12.97 -17.88
N ASP A 27 16.38 -12.22 -16.82
CA ASP A 27 17.51 -12.47 -15.93
C ASP A 27 17.28 -13.71 -15.05
N PRO A 28 18.35 -14.42 -14.63
CA PRO A 28 18.23 -15.63 -13.83
C PRO A 28 17.46 -15.46 -12.52
N SER A 29 16.62 -16.45 -12.16
CA SER A 29 15.81 -16.43 -10.93
C SER A 29 16.64 -16.32 -9.65
N ILE A 30 17.89 -16.81 -9.64
CA ILE A 30 18.78 -16.66 -8.48
C ILE A 30 19.16 -15.19 -8.21
N GLU A 31 19.28 -14.36 -9.24
CA GLU A 31 19.58 -12.94 -9.08
C GLU A 31 18.42 -12.19 -8.44
N ARG A 32 17.16 -12.61 -8.70
CA ARG A 32 15.97 -12.07 -8.03
C ARG A 32 16.02 -12.26 -6.52
N ILE A 33 16.62 -13.36 -6.05
CA ILE A 33 16.78 -13.63 -4.62
C ILE A 33 17.81 -12.69 -3.99
N LEU A 34 18.88 -12.36 -4.72
CA LEU A 34 19.97 -11.51 -4.23
C LEU A 34 19.65 -10.01 -4.33
N THR A 35 18.88 -9.61 -5.35
CA THR A 35 18.54 -8.21 -5.65
C THR A 35 17.98 -7.43 -4.44
N PRO A 36 16.92 -7.88 -3.74
CA PRO A 36 16.39 -7.13 -2.59
C PRO A 36 17.38 -7.11 -1.42
N ARG A 37 18.19 -8.16 -1.26
CA ARG A 37 19.22 -8.22 -0.21
C ARG A 37 20.31 -7.17 -0.45
N ALA A 38 20.76 -7.03 -1.69
CA ALA A 38 21.73 -6.00 -2.08
C ALA A 38 21.15 -4.59 -1.90
N ALA A 39 19.91 -4.37 -2.35
CA ALA A 39 19.23 -3.08 -2.19
C ALA A 39 19.06 -2.68 -0.71
N LEU A 40 18.62 -3.62 0.14
CA LEU A 40 18.48 -3.40 1.58
C LEU A 40 19.82 -3.12 2.26
N THR A 41 20.90 -3.81 1.87
CA THR A 41 22.24 -3.55 2.41
C THR A 41 22.72 -2.13 2.06
N VAL A 42 22.48 -1.66 0.84
CA VAL A 42 22.78 -0.27 0.48
C VAL A 42 21.88 0.71 1.24
N ALA A 43 20.60 0.39 1.42
CA ALA A 43 19.68 1.23 2.18
C ALA A 43 20.13 1.40 3.65
N GLU A 44 20.53 0.31 4.30
CA GLU A 44 21.07 0.33 5.67
C GLU A 44 22.38 1.12 5.75
N TYR A 45 23.28 0.96 4.78
CA TYR A 45 24.52 1.73 4.72
C TYR A 45 24.24 3.23 4.62
N LEU A 46 23.35 3.64 3.70
CA LEU A 46 22.96 5.03 3.54
C LEU A 46 22.25 5.58 4.80
N ALA A 47 21.39 4.77 5.43
CA ALA A 47 20.64 5.19 6.61
C ALA A 47 21.52 5.28 7.87
N PHE A 48 22.25 4.23 8.18
CA PHE A 48 22.90 4.07 9.49
C PHE A 48 24.35 4.53 9.49
N THR A 49 25.05 4.49 8.36
CA THR A 49 26.40 5.06 8.23
C THR A 49 26.38 6.51 7.78
N HIS A 50 25.51 6.86 6.82
CA HIS A 50 25.43 8.22 6.26
C HIS A 50 24.25 9.04 6.78
N HIS A 51 23.54 8.53 7.78
CA HIS A 51 22.51 9.28 8.51
C HIS A 51 21.37 9.80 7.62
N ARG A 52 21.07 9.09 6.53
CA ARG A 52 20.00 9.45 5.58
C ARG A 52 18.65 8.83 5.99
N HIS A 53 17.56 9.46 5.57
CA HIS A 53 16.24 8.85 5.57
C HIS A 53 16.04 8.18 4.22
N VAL A 54 16.00 6.86 4.20
CA VAL A 54 15.95 6.05 2.98
C VAL A 54 14.57 5.43 2.85
N LEU A 55 13.92 5.67 1.72
CA LEU A 55 12.73 4.92 1.28
C LEU A 55 13.20 3.85 0.29
N ILE A 56 12.96 2.60 0.59
CA ILE A 56 13.21 1.47 -0.30
C ILE A 56 11.87 0.91 -0.80
N ILE A 57 11.76 0.79 -2.12
CA ILE A 57 10.61 0.22 -2.80
C ILE A 57 11.08 -1.09 -3.42
N LEU A 58 10.45 -2.20 -3.04
CA LEU A 58 10.75 -3.52 -3.61
C LEU A 58 9.58 -3.94 -4.49
N THR A 59 9.82 -4.11 -5.79
CA THR A 59 8.79 -4.54 -6.75
C THR A 59 9.41 -5.45 -7.81
N ASP A 60 8.81 -6.60 -8.17
CA ASP A 60 7.60 -7.22 -7.60
C ASP A 60 7.96 -8.39 -6.65
N MET A 61 7.45 -8.35 -5.42
CA MET A 61 7.64 -9.42 -4.43
C MET A 61 6.95 -10.72 -4.81
N THR A 62 5.96 -10.69 -5.72
CA THR A 62 5.40 -11.91 -6.29
C THR A 62 6.42 -12.65 -7.13
N ASN A 63 7.18 -11.94 -7.97
CA ASN A 63 8.26 -12.53 -8.77
C ASN A 63 9.39 -13.06 -7.89
N TYR A 64 9.65 -12.42 -6.74
CA TYR A 64 10.57 -12.93 -5.73
C TYR A 64 10.10 -14.28 -5.16
N CYS A 65 8.83 -14.38 -4.77
CA CYS A 65 8.25 -15.61 -4.25
C CYS A 65 8.19 -16.73 -5.30
N GLU A 66 7.96 -16.39 -6.57
CA GLU A 66 8.04 -17.34 -7.68
C GLU A 66 9.46 -17.86 -7.88
N ALA A 67 10.47 -17.00 -7.81
CA ALA A 67 11.87 -17.41 -7.87
C ALA A 67 12.25 -18.33 -6.70
N LEU A 68 11.77 -18.05 -5.49
CA LEU A 68 11.96 -18.94 -4.33
C LEU A 68 11.32 -20.31 -4.59
N ARG A 69 10.10 -20.33 -5.14
CA ARG A 69 9.39 -21.57 -5.48
C ARG A 69 10.15 -22.39 -6.52
N GLU A 70 10.68 -21.74 -7.56
CA GLU A 70 11.48 -22.39 -8.60
C GLU A 70 12.74 -23.05 -8.03
N ILE A 71 13.48 -22.34 -7.18
CA ILE A 71 14.71 -22.85 -6.55
C ILE A 71 14.42 -24.02 -5.61
N SER A 72 13.35 -23.92 -4.83
CA SER A 72 12.90 -24.98 -3.93
C SER A 72 12.49 -26.25 -4.69
N ALA A 73 11.76 -26.08 -5.79
CA ALA A 73 11.38 -27.19 -6.68
C ALA A 73 12.61 -27.84 -7.35
N ALA A 74 13.56 -27.04 -7.83
CA ALA A 74 14.81 -27.53 -8.41
C ALA A 74 15.70 -28.27 -7.38
N SER A 75 15.55 -27.93 -6.11
CA SER A 75 16.25 -28.58 -4.98
C SER A 75 15.50 -29.80 -4.42
N GLU A 76 14.38 -30.20 -5.04
CA GLU A 76 13.52 -31.31 -4.62
C GLU A 76 13.03 -31.19 -3.16
N GLU A 77 12.84 -29.96 -2.67
CA GLU A 77 12.33 -29.72 -1.32
C GLU A 77 10.83 -30.05 -1.23
N VAL A 78 10.36 -30.42 -0.03
CA VAL A 78 8.94 -30.68 0.21
C VAL A 78 8.15 -29.36 0.10
N PRO A 79 7.18 -29.26 -0.81
CA PRO A 79 6.41 -28.04 -1.00
C PRO A 79 5.47 -27.78 0.17
N GLY A 80 5.31 -26.50 0.52
CA GLY A 80 4.32 -26.01 1.47
C GLY A 80 2.98 -25.68 0.81
N ARG A 81 2.26 -24.71 1.39
CA ARG A 81 0.93 -24.29 0.93
C ARG A 81 1.00 -23.73 -0.49
N ARG A 82 0.12 -24.22 -1.38
CA ARG A 82 0.05 -23.85 -2.81
C ARG A 82 1.38 -23.98 -3.57
N GLY A 83 2.28 -24.87 -3.13
CA GLY A 83 3.54 -25.15 -3.81
C GLY A 83 4.70 -24.21 -3.47
N TYR A 84 4.49 -23.21 -2.59
CA TYR A 84 5.59 -22.35 -2.12
C TYR A 84 6.44 -23.05 -1.06
N PRO A 85 7.71 -22.64 -0.86
CA PRO A 85 8.56 -23.26 0.15
C PRO A 85 8.02 -23.05 1.57
N GLY A 86 8.19 -24.04 2.45
CA GLY A 86 7.72 -23.96 3.84
C GLY A 86 8.36 -22.82 4.66
N TYR A 87 9.54 -22.35 4.25
CA TYR A 87 10.28 -21.25 4.89
C TYR A 87 9.98 -19.87 4.31
N MET A 88 9.03 -19.74 3.36
CA MET A 88 8.75 -18.46 2.70
C MET A 88 8.44 -17.32 3.70
N TYR A 89 7.76 -17.62 4.81
CA TYR A 89 7.52 -16.64 5.88
C TYR A 89 8.83 -16.11 6.46
N SER A 90 9.73 -17.00 6.88
CA SER A 90 11.01 -16.63 7.49
C SER A 90 11.92 -15.90 6.50
N ASP A 91 11.87 -16.28 5.22
CA ASP A 91 12.66 -15.64 4.18
C ASP A 91 12.17 -14.20 3.89
N LEU A 92 10.85 -14.00 3.74
CA LEU A 92 10.26 -12.67 3.63
C LEU A 92 10.52 -11.81 4.88
N ALA A 93 10.41 -12.40 6.08
CA ALA A 93 10.70 -11.70 7.33
C ALA A 93 12.15 -11.23 7.39
N SER A 94 13.10 -12.02 6.87
CA SER A 94 14.52 -11.64 6.79
C SER A 94 14.77 -10.38 5.94
N LEU A 95 13.86 -10.08 5.00
CA LEU A 95 13.90 -8.86 4.20
C LEU A 95 13.15 -7.72 4.89
N TYR A 96 11.92 -7.97 5.33
CA TYR A 96 11.00 -6.93 5.77
C TYR A 96 11.36 -6.33 7.14
N GLU A 97 11.88 -7.16 8.05
CA GLU A 97 12.28 -6.74 9.41
C GLU A 97 13.57 -5.89 9.43
N ARG A 98 14.20 -5.64 8.27
CA ARG A 98 15.34 -4.72 8.14
C ARG A 98 14.91 -3.24 8.11
N ALA A 99 13.62 -2.97 7.99
CA ALA A 99 13.08 -1.62 8.07
C ALA A 99 13.04 -1.12 9.52
N GLY A 100 13.30 0.18 9.73
CA GLY A 100 13.16 0.79 11.04
C GLY A 100 14.19 1.88 11.36
N ARG A 101 14.36 2.11 12.66
CA ARG A 101 15.26 3.12 13.24
C ARG A 101 16.07 2.51 14.36
N ILE A 102 17.35 2.87 14.41
CA ILE A 102 18.23 2.50 15.51
C ILE A 102 18.22 3.63 16.56
N LYS A 103 18.12 3.26 17.83
CA LYS A 103 18.15 4.24 18.94
C LYS A 103 19.43 5.07 18.85
N GLN A 104 19.30 6.39 19.06
CA GLN A 104 20.41 7.36 18.95
C GLN A 104 21.03 7.50 17.55
N GLN A 105 20.44 6.91 16.51
CA GLN A 105 20.82 7.20 15.13
C GLN A 105 19.77 8.08 14.44
N PRO A 106 20.19 9.12 13.69
CA PRO A 106 19.27 10.02 13.01
C PRO A 106 18.60 9.36 11.78
N GLY A 107 19.32 8.49 11.05
CA GLY A 107 18.81 7.88 9.83
C GLY A 107 17.72 6.83 10.05
N SER A 108 17.06 6.45 8.97
CA SER A 108 15.96 5.49 8.98
C SER A 108 15.84 4.75 7.66
N VAL A 109 15.38 3.50 7.72
CA VAL A 109 14.97 2.72 6.56
C VAL A 109 13.46 2.56 6.61
N THR A 110 12.76 3.04 5.58
CA THR A 110 11.32 2.83 5.38
C THR A 110 11.14 1.93 4.17
N LEU A 111 10.40 0.83 4.35
CA LEU A 111 10.21 -0.17 3.32
C LEU A 111 8.78 -0.16 2.79
N LEU A 112 8.66 -0.19 1.46
CA LEU A 112 7.39 -0.35 0.74
C LEU A 112 7.53 -1.54 -0.22
N PRO A 113 7.18 -2.76 0.23
CA PRO A 113 7.15 -3.92 -0.64
C PRO A 113 5.85 -3.89 -1.47
N VAL A 114 5.97 -4.15 -2.76
CA VAL A 114 4.85 -4.22 -3.69
C VAL A 114 4.73 -5.67 -4.16
N ALA A 115 3.56 -6.25 -3.97
CA ALA A 115 3.22 -7.59 -4.41
C ALA A 115 1.93 -7.54 -5.25
N THR A 116 1.90 -8.32 -6.34
CA THR A 116 0.68 -8.58 -7.10
C THR A 116 -0.06 -9.80 -6.53
N MET A 117 -1.34 -9.67 -6.22
CA MET A 117 -2.14 -10.80 -5.70
C MET A 117 -2.55 -11.70 -6.87
N PRO A 118 -2.16 -12.99 -6.88
CA PRO A 118 -2.64 -13.92 -7.88
C PRO A 118 -4.16 -14.07 -7.79
N GLU A 119 -4.84 -13.95 -8.94
CA GLU A 119 -6.31 -14.04 -9.05
C GLU A 119 -7.08 -13.03 -8.16
N ASP A 120 -6.45 -11.92 -7.77
CA ASP A 120 -6.98 -10.95 -6.80
C ASP A 120 -7.33 -11.59 -5.43
N ASP A 121 -6.75 -12.75 -5.10
CA ASP A 121 -7.01 -13.49 -3.86
C ASP A 121 -6.12 -12.99 -2.71
N ILE A 122 -6.69 -12.21 -1.79
CA ILE A 122 -5.99 -11.72 -0.60
C ILE A 122 -5.57 -12.84 0.36
N THR A 123 -6.17 -14.02 0.26
CA THR A 123 -5.83 -15.20 1.09
C THR A 123 -4.69 -16.04 0.50
N HIS A 124 -4.19 -15.63 -0.67
CA HIS A 124 -3.03 -16.24 -1.31
C HIS A 124 -1.80 -16.16 -0.37
N PRO A 125 -0.91 -17.17 -0.29
CA PRO A 125 0.22 -17.17 0.63
C PRO A 125 1.12 -15.92 0.57
N ILE A 126 1.31 -15.32 -0.61
CA ILE A 126 2.14 -14.12 -0.79
C ILE A 126 1.58 -12.90 -0.02
N PRO A 127 0.37 -12.39 -0.32
CA PRO A 127 -0.22 -11.28 0.45
C PRO A 127 -0.50 -11.66 1.90
N ASP A 128 -0.93 -12.89 2.18
CA ASP A 128 -1.21 -13.39 3.53
C ASP A 128 0.05 -13.29 4.42
N LEU A 129 1.15 -13.92 4.01
CA LEU A 129 2.41 -13.86 4.78
C LEU A 129 3.02 -12.46 4.81
N THR A 130 2.91 -11.69 3.72
CA THR A 130 3.38 -10.29 3.72
C THR A 130 2.63 -9.47 4.77
N GLY A 131 1.31 -9.55 4.82
CA GLY A 131 0.48 -8.83 5.80
C GLY A 131 0.64 -9.34 7.24
N TYR A 132 1.09 -10.58 7.44
CA TYR A 132 1.48 -11.07 8.78
C TYR A 132 2.76 -10.40 9.30
N ILE A 133 3.67 -10.01 8.41
CA ILE A 133 4.97 -9.43 8.76
C ILE A 133 4.89 -7.90 8.81
N THR A 134 4.34 -7.27 7.76
CA THR A 134 4.31 -5.81 7.64
C THR A 134 3.30 -5.16 8.58
N GLU A 135 3.52 -3.89 8.92
CA GLU A 135 2.64 -3.15 9.84
C GLU A 135 1.43 -2.50 9.15
N GLY A 136 0.87 -3.19 8.15
CA GLY A 136 -0.22 -2.70 7.33
C GLY A 136 -0.02 -2.99 5.84
N GLN A 137 -0.99 -2.57 5.05
CA GLN A 137 -1.04 -2.78 3.62
C GLN A 137 -1.89 -1.70 2.95
N ILE A 138 -1.57 -1.41 1.69
CA ILE A 138 -2.38 -0.58 0.80
C ILE A 138 -2.88 -1.49 -0.31
N VAL A 139 -4.19 -1.65 -0.42
CA VAL A 139 -4.83 -2.53 -1.39
C VAL A 139 -5.32 -1.70 -2.57
N LEU A 140 -4.97 -2.13 -3.79
CA LEU A 140 -5.47 -1.53 -5.02
C LEU A 140 -6.63 -2.37 -5.56
N SER A 141 -7.76 -1.73 -5.82
CA SER A 141 -9.00 -2.40 -6.25
C SER A 141 -9.22 -2.29 -7.76
N ARG A 142 -9.45 -3.44 -8.39
CA ARG A 142 -9.87 -3.52 -9.80
C ARG A 142 -11.21 -2.81 -10.04
N GLU A 143 -12.13 -2.88 -9.08
CA GLU A 143 -13.44 -2.21 -9.16
C GLU A 143 -13.28 -0.68 -9.22
N LEU A 144 -12.44 -0.11 -8.34
CA LEU A 144 -12.16 1.34 -8.34
C LEU A 144 -11.43 1.77 -9.61
N HIS A 145 -10.49 0.95 -10.09
CA HIS A 145 -9.79 1.21 -11.34
C HIS A 145 -10.75 1.26 -12.55
N GLN A 146 -11.68 0.31 -12.65
CA GLN A 146 -12.70 0.28 -13.71
C GLN A 146 -13.66 1.48 -13.65
N LYS A 147 -13.85 2.07 -12.47
CA LYS A 147 -14.60 3.33 -12.27
C LYS A 147 -13.81 4.58 -12.68
N GLY A 148 -12.56 4.44 -13.13
CA GLY A 148 -11.69 5.57 -13.49
C GLY A 148 -11.08 6.31 -12.30
N ILE A 149 -11.07 5.71 -11.11
CA ILE A 149 -10.48 6.30 -9.90
C ILE A 149 -8.97 6.03 -9.91
N PHE A 150 -8.17 7.08 -9.75
CA PHE A 150 -6.71 6.95 -9.69
C PHE A 150 -6.10 7.82 -8.58
N PRO A 151 -5.23 7.26 -7.71
CA PRO A 151 -4.91 5.83 -7.61
C PRO A 151 -6.10 5.01 -7.09
N PRO A 152 -6.30 3.75 -7.53
CA PRO A 152 -7.47 2.94 -7.19
C PRO A 152 -7.35 2.29 -5.79
N VAL A 153 -7.10 3.08 -4.75
CA VAL A 153 -6.88 2.60 -3.38
C VAL A 153 -8.20 2.24 -2.71
N ASP A 154 -8.37 0.97 -2.32
CA ASP A 154 -9.48 0.56 -1.48
C ASP A 154 -9.12 0.72 -0.01
N VAL A 155 -9.74 1.71 0.64
CA VAL A 155 -9.42 2.09 2.01
C VAL A 155 -9.94 1.11 3.05
N LEU A 156 -10.91 0.23 2.73
CA LEU A 156 -11.50 -0.69 3.71
C LEU A 156 -10.57 -1.86 4.08
N PRO A 157 -9.97 -2.60 3.12
CA PRO A 157 -8.98 -3.62 3.43
C PRO A 157 -7.57 -3.05 3.66
N SER A 158 -7.36 -1.75 3.43
CA SER A 158 -6.09 -1.07 3.70
C SER A 158 -5.97 -0.66 5.16
N LEU A 159 -4.74 -0.70 5.70
CA LEU A 159 -4.47 -0.36 7.09
C LEU A 159 -3.03 0.14 7.25
N SER A 160 -2.83 1.04 8.21
CA SER A 160 -1.52 1.32 8.78
C SER A 160 -1.59 1.21 10.31
N ARG A 161 -0.90 0.21 10.88
CA ARG A 161 -0.89 -0.03 12.34
C ARG A 161 -0.16 1.09 13.09
N LEU A 162 0.78 1.77 12.43
CA LEU A 162 1.60 2.83 13.01
C LEU A 162 1.00 4.24 12.86
N MET A 163 -0.17 4.38 12.21
CA MET A 163 -0.81 5.67 11.96
C MET A 163 -0.88 6.57 13.20
N GLN A 164 -1.25 6.02 14.36
CA GLN A 164 -1.41 6.80 15.60
C GLN A 164 -0.11 7.51 16.05
N ARG A 165 1.07 7.02 15.63
CA ARG A 165 2.36 7.64 15.92
C ARG A 165 2.75 8.74 14.92
N GLY A 166 2.08 8.81 13.77
CA GLY A 166 2.38 9.76 12.69
C GLY A 166 1.40 10.92 12.56
N ILE A 167 0.32 10.94 13.35
CA ILE A 167 -0.75 11.94 13.27
C ILE A 167 -0.81 12.83 14.51
N GLY A 168 -1.58 13.91 14.44
CA GLY A 168 -1.87 14.77 15.59
C GLY A 168 -0.91 15.96 15.73
N LYS A 169 -0.97 16.60 16.90
CA LYS A 169 -0.23 17.82 17.21
C LYS A 169 1.27 17.64 17.05
N GLY A 170 1.91 18.54 16.32
CA GLY A 170 3.35 18.50 16.07
C GLY A 170 3.79 17.54 14.95
N HIS A 171 2.86 16.82 14.31
CA HIS A 171 3.13 15.97 13.15
C HIS A 171 2.29 16.36 11.94
N THR A 172 0.96 16.38 12.09
CA THR A 172 0.02 16.79 11.04
C THR A 172 -0.92 17.86 11.56
N ARG A 173 -2.12 17.48 12.05
CA ARG A 173 -3.13 18.37 12.61
C ARG A 173 -3.91 17.65 13.71
N GLU A 174 -4.42 18.39 14.69
CA GLU A 174 -5.07 17.83 15.89
C GLU A 174 -6.34 17.02 15.57
N ASP A 175 -7.04 17.37 14.49
CA ASP A 175 -8.30 16.77 14.04
C ASP A 175 -8.12 15.57 13.09
N HIS A 176 -6.89 15.23 12.67
CA HIS A 176 -6.61 14.18 11.70
C HIS A 176 -7.29 12.86 12.06
N ARG A 177 -7.11 12.38 13.30
CA ARG A 177 -7.68 11.12 13.77
C ARG A 177 -9.21 11.10 13.66
N ARG A 178 -9.86 12.20 14.07
CA ARG A 178 -11.31 12.33 14.04
C ARG A 178 -11.82 12.25 12.60
N ILE A 179 -11.22 13.04 11.70
CA ILE A 179 -11.60 13.09 10.28
C ILE A 179 -11.44 11.71 9.66
N SER A 180 -10.29 11.06 9.83
CA SER A 180 -10.04 9.73 9.27
C SER A 180 -11.06 8.70 9.73
N ASN A 181 -11.38 8.67 11.04
CA ASN A 181 -12.34 7.72 11.59
C ASN A 181 -13.76 7.96 11.04
N GLN A 182 -14.18 9.23 10.96
CA GLN A 182 -15.48 9.60 10.42
C GLN A 182 -15.60 9.23 8.94
N LEU A 183 -14.61 9.62 8.12
CA LEU A 183 -14.56 9.28 6.70
C LEU A 183 -14.65 7.76 6.49
N TYR A 184 -13.85 6.98 7.24
CA TYR A 184 -13.88 5.52 7.16
C TYR A 184 -15.25 4.94 7.52
N THR A 185 -15.86 5.42 8.62
CA THR A 185 -17.15 4.92 9.11
C THR A 185 -18.27 5.14 8.09
N TYR A 186 -18.36 6.35 7.55
CA TYR A 186 -19.38 6.70 6.57
C TYR A 186 -19.14 6.01 5.23
N TYR A 187 -17.89 5.90 4.79
CA TYR A 187 -17.55 5.18 3.57
C TYR A 187 -17.87 3.67 3.68
N ALA A 188 -17.53 3.03 4.79
CA ALA A 188 -17.86 1.62 5.05
C ALA A 188 -19.37 1.39 5.00
N ARG A 189 -20.15 2.25 5.69
CA ARG A 189 -21.62 2.18 5.66
C ARG A 189 -22.18 2.37 4.25
N GLY A 190 -21.68 3.33 3.49
CA GLY A 190 -22.09 3.54 2.10
C GLY A 190 -21.76 2.34 1.20
N ARG A 191 -20.59 1.72 1.36
CA ARG A 191 -20.23 0.48 0.62
C ARG A 191 -21.15 -0.69 0.94
N ASP A 192 -21.52 -0.89 2.21
CA ASP A 192 -22.45 -1.95 2.59
C ASP A 192 -23.83 -1.74 1.98
N LEU A 193 -24.29 -0.49 1.92
CA LEU A 193 -25.58 -0.12 1.34
C LEU A 193 -25.66 -0.33 -0.17
N ARG A 194 -24.54 -0.32 -0.92
CA ARG A 194 -24.55 -0.58 -2.38
C ARG A 194 -25.09 -1.97 -2.71
N ARG A 195 -24.87 -2.97 -1.84
CA ARG A 195 -25.45 -4.31 -2.01
C ARG A 195 -26.97 -4.27 -1.88
N LEU A 196 -27.47 -3.52 -0.92
CA LEU A 196 -28.90 -3.34 -0.71
C LEU A 196 -29.53 -2.56 -1.87
N GLU A 197 -28.89 -1.48 -2.33
CA GLU A 197 -29.32 -0.67 -3.48
C GLU A 197 -29.55 -1.53 -4.72
N THR A 198 -28.66 -2.50 -4.99
CA THR A 198 -28.78 -3.41 -6.13
C THR A 198 -30.03 -4.30 -6.05
N ILE A 199 -30.55 -4.55 -4.84
CA ILE A 199 -31.73 -5.41 -4.60
C ILE A 199 -33.03 -4.60 -4.61
N VAL A 200 -33.08 -3.48 -3.88
CA VAL A 200 -34.33 -2.70 -3.66
C VAL A 200 -34.45 -1.46 -4.55
N GLY A 201 -33.38 -1.10 -5.25
CA GLY A 201 -33.26 0.15 -6.00
C GLY A 201 -33.08 1.37 -5.10
N LYS A 202 -32.45 2.43 -5.60
CA LYS A 202 -32.15 3.64 -4.83
C LYS A 202 -33.42 4.31 -4.27
N GLU A 203 -34.52 4.28 -5.00
CA GLU A 203 -35.81 4.88 -4.59
C GLU A 203 -36.46 4.13 -3.42
N GLY A 204 -36.17 2.83 -3.26
CA GLY A 204 -36.67 2.01 -2.16
C GLY A 204 -35.92 2.21 -0.84
N MET A 205 -34.85 3.01 -0.82
CA MET A 205 -34.00 3.22 0.35
C MET A 205 -34.44 4.42 1.19
N SER A 206 -34.15 4.35 2.49
CA SER A 206 -34.38 5.49 3.39
C SER A 206 -33.58 6.71 2.93
N GLU A 207 -34.04 7.91 3.26
CA GLU A 207 -33.31 9.14 2.95
C GLU A 207 -31.88 9.14 3.52
N LYS A 208 -31.71 8.61 4.74
CA LYS A 208 -30.40 8.49 5.39
C LYS A 208 -29.47 7.54 4.63
N ASP A 209 -30.00 6.44 4.12
CA ASP A 209 -29.16 5.45 3.41
C ASP A 209 -28.80 5.94 2.01
N ARG A 210 -29.72 6.63 1.31
CA ARG A 210 -29.41 7.33 0.06
C ARG A 210 -28.28 8.34 0.24
N LEU A 211 -28.33 9.10 1.32
CA LEU A 211 -27.30 10.09 1.66
C LEU A 211 -25.92 9.44 1.91
N MET A 212 -25.88 8.25 2.52
CA MET A 212 -24.62 7.50 2.73
C MET A 212 -24.05 6.92 1.43
N LEU A 213 -24.92 6.51 0.50
CA LEU A 213 -24.50 6.09 -0.84
C LEU A 213 -23.86 7.26 -1.60
N ASP A 214 -24.53 8.41 -1.60
CA ASP A 214 -24.03 9.62 -2.24
C ASP A 214 -22.69 10.07 -1.63
N PHE A 215 -22.54 9.95 -0.29
CA PHE A 215 -21.27 10.20 0.38
C PHE A 215 -20.17 9.26 -0.12
N ALA A 216 -20.43 7.97 -0.24
CA ALA A 216 -19.41 7.00 -0.69
C ALA A 216 -18.97 7.25 -2.13
N ASP A 217 -19.90 7.61 -3.01
CA ASP A 217 -19.58 7.96 -4.40
C ASP A 217 -18.74 9.23 -4.49
N LEU A 218 -19.07 10.27 -3.73
CA LEU A 218 -18.28 11.51 -3.69
C LEU A 218 -16.93 11.31 -2.99
N PHE A 219 -16.85 10.47 -1.96
CA PHE A 219 -15.59 10.11 -1.32
C PHE A 219 -14.63 9.47 -2.33
N GLU A 220 -15.12 8.51 -3.11
CA GLU A 220 -14.34 7.88 -4.19
C GLU A 220 -13.87 8.91 -5.24
N ARG A 221 -14.76 9.81 -5.67
CA ARG A 221 -14.49 10.76 -6.76
C ARG A 221 -13.70 12.01 -6.40
N GLU A 222 -13.86 12.54 -5.19
CA GLU A 222 -13.21 13.79 -4.76
C GLU A 222 -12.04 13.54 -3.81
N PHE A 223 -12.16 12.55 -2.91
CA PHE A 223 -11.16 12.30 -1.89
C PHE A 223 -10.11 11.28 -2.36
N VAL A 224 -10.53 10.09 -2.81
CA VAL A 224 -9.62 9.02 -3.26
C VAL A 224 -9.02 9.33 -4.62
N ASN A 225 -9.85 9.74 -5.59
CA ASN A 225 -9.37 10.13 -6.91
C ASN A 225 -8.55 11.42 -6.84
N GLN A 226 -7.24 11.31 -7.05
CA GLN A 226 -6.30 12.44 -7.10
C GLN A 226 -5.74 12.66 -8.50
N GLU A 227 -6.01 11.76 -9.43
CA GLU A 227 -5.35 11.70 -10.74
C GLU A 227 -3.83 11.72 -10.54
N THR A 228 -3.11 12.64 -11.16
CA THR A 228 -1.66 12.82 -10.99
C THR A 228 -1.30 13.96 -10.04
N GLY A 229 -2.28 14.56 -9.36
CA GLY A 229 -2.08 15.73 -8.50
C GLY A 229 -1.42 15.38 -7.17
N ARG A 230 -0.43 16.16 -6.74
CA ARG A 230 0.15 16.06 -5.39
C ARG A 230 -0.68 16.90 -4.42
N ARG A 231 -1.14 16.28 -3.32
CA ARG A 231 -1.84 16.97 -2.22
C ARG A 231 -0.95 17.07 -0.98
N ASP A 232 -0.95 18.24 -0.35
CA ASP A 232 -0.43 18.38 1.01
C ASP A 232 -1.39 17.74 2.02
N ILE A 233 -0.88 17.37 3.19
CA ILE A 233 -1.71 16.77 4.24
C ILE A 233 -2.83 17.72 4.70
N ASN A 234 -2.58 19.03 4.80
CA ASN A 234 -3.61 19.98 5.23
C ASN A 234 -4.75 20.07 4.22
N ILE A 235 -4.40 20.12 2.93
CA ILE A 235 -5.38 20.11 1.83
C ILE A 235 -6.22 18.83 1.89
N THR A 236 -5.58 17.68 2.11
CA THR A 236 -6.28 16.39 2.24
C THR A 236 -7.30 16.42 3.38
N LEU A 237 -6.91 16.93 4.56
CA LEU A 237 -7.79 17.04 5.71
C LEU A 237 -8.94 18.04 5.47
N ASP A 238 -8.69 19.15 4.77
CA ASP A 238 -9.71 20.14 4.42
C ASP A 238 -10.74 19.58 3.43
N ILE A 239 -10.30 18.81 2.42
CA ILE A 239 -11.22 18.09 1.53
C ILE A 239 -12.08 17.12 2.34
N GLY A 240 -11.48 16.37 3.27
CA GLY A 240 -12.20 15.45 4.15
C GLY A 240 -13.27 16.15 5.00
N ILE A 241 -12.94 17.27 5.65
CA ILE A 241 -13.90 18.08 6.41
C ILE A 241 -15.01 18.61 5.51
N ASN A 242 -14.65 19.18 4.36
CA ASN A 242 -15.64 19.76 3.44
C ASN A 242 -16.62 18.70 2.95
N LEU A 243 -16.14 17.49 2.69
CA LEU A 243 -17.00 16.36 2.35
C LEU A 243 -17.94 16.01 3.52
N LEU A 244 -17.43 15.85 4.73
CA LEU A 244 -18.26 15.57 5.92
C LEU A 244 -19.34 16.65 6.16
N LYS A 245 -18.98 17.93 5.99
CA LYS A 245 -19.89 19.07 6.15
C LYS A 245 -21.02 19.11 5.13
N ARG A 246 -20.77 18.75 3.87
CA ARG A 246 -21.80 18.73 2.82
C ARG A 246 -22.96 17.80 3.15
N PHE A 247 -22.72 16.82 4.00
CA PHE A 247 -23.70 15.80 4.38
C PHE A 247 -24.25 15.97 5.80
N ASP A 248 -23.95 17.10 6.48
CA ASP A 248 -24.33 17.42 7.88
C ASP A 248 -23.95 16.30 8.87
N LEU A 249 -22.86 15.58 8.58
CA LEU A 249 -22.39 14.43 9.36
C LEU A 249 -21.48 14.82 10.54
N GLU A 250 -21.41 16.13 10.86
CA GLU A 250 -20.66 16.65 12.00
C GLU A 250 -21.52 16.80 13.28
N LYS A 251 -22.81 16.43 13.25
CA LYS A 251 -23.70 16.45 14.42
C LYS A 251 -23.64 15.17 15.25
#